data_AF-A0A932QN71-F1
#
_entry.id   AF-A0A932QN71-F1
#
_cell.length_a   1.000
_cell.length_b   1.000
_cell.length_c   1.000
_cell.angle_alpha   90.00
_cell.angle_beta   90.00
_cell.angle_gamma   90.00
#
_symmetry.space_group_name_H-M   'P 1'
#
loop_
_entity.id
_entity.type
_entity.pdbx_description
1 polymer ?
#
loop_
_entity_poly.entity_id
_entity_poly.type
_entity_poly.pdbx_seq_one_letter_code
_entity_poly.pdbx_strand_id
1 'polypeptide(L)' 'MKVNKKRRSASPYDTWWYVSLVGQVGLVVTVPMVAGVFIGRFVDNQLMSPPIATLVFLLVGIIVSLFNLVQLIQQILAR' A
#
# COMPACT_ATOMS: atom_id res chain seq x y z
N MET A 1 -30.43 33.16 29.51
CA MET A 1 -30.29 31.72 29.21
C MET A 1 -29.86 31.58 27.74
N LYS A 2 -28.55 31.47 27.47
CA LYS A 2 -28.03 31.36 26.09
C LYS A 2 -27.89 29.89 25.73
N VAL A 3 -28.74 29.42 24.82
CA VAL A 3 -28.72 28.05 24.29
C VAL A 3 -27.40 27.85 23.54
N ASN A 4 -26.50 27.05 24.12
CA ASN A 4 -25.19 26.72 23.54
C ASN A 4 -25.40 25.75 22.38
N LYS A 5 -25.52 26.31 21.17
CA LYS A 5 -25.77 25.60 19.93
C LYS A 5 -24.52 24.78 19.55
N LYS A 6 -24.51 23.53 20.00
CA LYS A 6 -23.94 22.33 19.35
C LYS A 6 -22.87 22.66 18.30
N ARG A 7 -21.61 22.80 18.73
CA ARG A 7 -20.45 22.68 17.84
C ARG A 7 -20.39 21.21 17.39
N ARG A 8 -21.21 20.85 16.39
CA ARG A 8 -20.94 19.67 15.57
C ARG A 8 -19.59 19.96 14.91
N SER A 9 -18.53 19.40 15.47
CA SER A 9 -17.26 19.24 14.78
C SER A 9 -17.54 18.40 13.53
N ALA A 10 -17.97 19.05 12.45
CA ALA A 10 -17.86 18.49 11.12
C ALA A 10 -16.38 18.20 10.95
N SER A 11 -16.04 16.91 10.92
CA SER A 11 -14.66 16.47 10.98
C SER A 11 -13.89 17.10 9.81
N PRO A 12 -12.67 17.66 10.01
CA PRO A 12 -11.86 18.25 8.94
C PRO A 12 -11.26 17.21 7.98
N TYR A 13 -11.91 16.06 7.80
CA TYR A 13 -11.50 15.08 6.79
C TYR A 13 -12.00 15.59 5.45
N ASP A 14 -11.25 16.52 4.87
CA ASP A 14 -11.40 16.89 3.47
C ASP A 14 -11.38 15.59 2.64
N THR A 15 -12.28 15.47 1.67
CA THR A 15 -12.34 14.32 0.75
C THR A 15 -10.96 14.02 0.13
N TRP A 16 -10.13 15.06 -0.01
CA TRP A 16 -8.71 15.00 -0.39
C TRP A 16 -7.85 14.08 0.48
N TRP A 17 -8.13 14.01 1.79
CA TRP A 17 -7.43 13.11 2.70
C TRP A 17 -7.64 11.65 2.32
N TYR A 18 -8.89 11.23 2.06
CA TYR A 18 -9.17 9.85 1.66
C TYR A 18 -8.52 9.50 0.32
N VAL A 19 -8.50 10.43 -0.63
CA VAL A 19 -7.81 10.24 -1.92
C VAL A 19 -6.31 10.03 -1.71
N SER A 20 -5.68 10.85 -0.85
CA SER A 20 -4.26 10.70 -0.54
C SER A 20 -3.95 9.36 0.13
N LEU A 21 -4.84 8.89 1.00
CA LEU A 21 -4.68 7.66 1.76
C LEU A 21 -4.79 6.43 0.86
N VAL A 22 -5.76 6.41 -0.06
CA VAL A 22 -5.89 5.36 -1.08
C VAL A 22 -4.68 5.36 -2.02
N GLY A 23 -4.23 6.53 -2.47
CA GLY A 23 -3.05 6.64 -3.33
C GLY A 23 -1.78 6.10 -2.65
N GLN A 24 -1.57 6.47 -1.38
CA GLN A 24 -0.42 6.01 -0.61
C GLN A 24 -0.44 4.50 -0.40
N VAL A 25 -1.58 3.94 0.03
CA VAL A 25 -1.74 2.49 0.20
C VAL A 25 -1.53 1.76 -1.12
N GLY A 26 -2.14 2.24 -2.20
CA GLY A 26 -1.99 1.65 -3.54
C GLY A 26 -0.55 1.63 -4.01
N LEU A 27 0.21 2.70 -3.82
CA LEU A 27 1.63 2.77 -4.17
C LEU A 27 2.48 1.83 -3.31
N VAL A 28 2.27 1.82 -1.99
CA VAL A 28 3.01 0.96 -1.05
C VAL A 28 2.85 -0.53 -1.40
N VAL A 29 1.68 -0.92 -1.92
CA VAL A 29 1.39 -2.29 -2.35
C VAL A 29 1.91 -2.59 -3.76
N THR A 30 1.65 -1.67 -4.69
CA THR A 30 1.91 -1.89 -6.12
C THR A 30 3.40 -1.87 -6.44
N VAL A 31 4.17 -0.99 -5.80
CA VAL A 31 5.62 -0.86 -6.04
C VAL A 31 6.38 -2.18 -5.82
N PRO A 32 6.30 -2.86 -4.65
CA PRO A 32 7.00 -4.12 -4.43
C PRO A 32 6.48 -5.27 -5.31
N MET A 33 5.18 -5.29 -5.64
CA MET A 33 4.63 -6.27 -6.58
C MET A 33 5.22 -6.11 -7.99
N VAL A 34 5.17 -4.90 -8.55
CA VAL A 34 5.69 -4.61 -9.90
C VAL A 34 7.19 -4.81 -9.93
N ALA A 35 7.92 -4.37 -8.90
CA ALA A 35 9.35 -4.59 -8.78
C ALA A 35 9.69 -6.08 -8.76
N GLY A 36 8.97 -6.89 -7.98
CA GLY A 36 9.15 -8.34 -7.94
C GLY A 36 8.93 -9.00 -9.30
N VAL A 37 7.84 -8.67 -9.99
CA VAL A 37 7.57 -9.20 -11.34
C VAL A 37 8.65 -8.79 -12.34
N PHE A 38 9.07 -7.52 -12.32
CA PHE A 38 10.05 -7.02 -13.27
C PHE A 38 11.43 -7.67 -13.07
N ILE A 39 11.87 -7.78 -11.81
CA ILE A 39 13.12 -8.46 -11.44
C ILE A 39 13.04 -9.95 -11.77
N GLY A 40 11.95 -10.62 -11.38
CA GLY A 40 11.78 -12.04 -11.63
C GLY A 40 11.70 -12.38 -13.12
N ARG A 41 11.05 -11.54 -13.92
CA ARG A 41 11.01 -11.69 -15.39
C ARG A 41 12.37 -11.48 -16.03
N PHE A 42 13.15 -10.51 -15.54
CA PHE A 42 14.52 -10.31 -16.00
C PHE A 42 15.39 -11.53 -15.72
N VAL A 43 15.26 -12.12 -14.52
CA VAL A 43 15.99 -13.33 -14.14
C VAL A 43 15.55 -14.55 -14.96
N ASP A 44 14.24 -14.76 -15.15
CA ASP A 44 13.73 -15.88 -15.94
C ASP A 44 14.20 -15.83 -17.40
N ASN A 45 14.21 -14.63 -17.99
CA ASN A 45 14.70 -14.42 -19.36
C ASN A 45 16.20 -14.76 -19.50
N GLN A 46 17.00 -14.46 -18.48
CA GLN A 46 18.45 -14.76 -18.49
C GLN A 46 18.73 -16.25 -18.32
N LEU A 47 17.85 -16.98 -17.63
CA LEU A 47 18.02 -18.41 -17.34
C LEU A 47 17.34 -19.34 -18.36
N MET A 48 16.65 -18.80 -19.38
CA MET A 48 15.78 -19.54 -20.33
C MET A 48 14.87 -20.57 -19.63
N SER A 49 14.50 -20.28 -18.38
CA SER A 49 13.71 -21.19 -17.54
C SER A 49 12.22 -20.86 -17.65
N PRO A 50 11.34 -21.81 -17.27
CA PRO A 50 9.93 -21.48 -17.04
C PRO A 50 9.82 -20.33 -16.04
N PRO A 51 8.71 -19.57 -15.99
CA PRO A 51 8.55 -18.34 -15.21
C PRO A 51 8.48 -18.56 -13.68
N ILE A 52 9.46 -19.30 -13.13
CA ILE A 52 9.55 -19.74 -11.75
C ILE A 52 10.13 -18.62 -10.90
N ALA A 53 11.17 -17.91 -11.38
CA ALA A 53 11.75 -16.80 -10.63
C ALA A 53 10.76 -15.63 -10.55
N THR A 54 10.00 -15.35 -11.63
CA THR A 54 8.88 -14.40 -11.61
C THR A 54 7.86 -14.77 -10.56
N LEU A 55 7.49 -16.04 -10.45
CA LEU A 55 6.52 -16.50 -9.46
C LEU A 55 7.03 -16.34 -8.03
N VAL A 56 8.30 -16.71 -7.78
CA VAL A 56 8.94 -16.56 -6.46
C VAL A 56 9.08 -15.09 -6.08
N PHE A 57 9.59 -14.25 -6.97
CA PHE A 57 9.73 -12.81 -6.71
C PHE A 57 8.38 -12.11 -6.57
N LEU A 58 7.35 -12.54 -7.29
CA LEU A 58 5.98 -12.07 -7.08
C LEU A 58 5.47 -12.44 -5.69
N LEU A 59 5.65 -13.69 -5.25
CA LEU A 59 5.26 -14.13 -3.91
C LEU A 59 6.00 -13.33 -2.82
N VAL A 60 7.29 -13.11 -2.98
CA VAL A 60 8.09 -12.25 -2.08
C VAL A 60 7.55 -10.82 -2.09
N GLY A 61 7.26 -10.25 -3.27
CA GLY A 61 6.68 -8.93 -3.41
C GLY A 61 5.33 -8.78 -2.71
N ILE A 62 4.48 -9.81 -2.77
CA ILE A 62 3.21 -9.87 -2.04
C ILE A 62 3.45 -9.87 -0.53
N ILE A 63 4.36 -10.71 -0.04
CA ILE A 63 4.69 -10.79 1.39
C ILE A 63 5.20 -9.43 1.90
N VAL A 64 6.15 -8.82 1.18
CA VAL A 64 6.70 -7.49 1.50
C VAL A 64 5.61 -6.42 1.48
N SER A 65 4.70 -6.48 0.50
CA SER A 65 3.56 -5.57 0.42
C SER A 65 2.64 -5.68 1.65
N LEU A 66 2.36 -6.90 2.13
CA LEU A 66 1.52 -7.11 3.31
C LEU A 66 2.18 -6.54 4.57
N PHE A 67 3.50 -6.74 4.74
CA PHE A 67 4.23 -6.16 5.85
C PHE A 67 4.20 -4.63 5.83
N ASN A 68 4.43 -4.00 4.68
CA ASN A 68 4.36 -2.55 4.56
C ASN A 68 2.96 -2.01 4.83
N LEU A 69 1.91 -2.71 4.39
CA LEU A 69 0.53 -2.33 4.66
C LEU A 69 0.22 -2.37 6.17
N VAL A 70 0.62 -3.44 6.86
CA VAL A 70 0.45 -3.57 8.32
C VAL A 70 1.19 -2.46 9.04
N GLN A 71 2.44 -2.18 8.62
CA GLN A 71 3.24 -1.11 9.21
C GLN A 71 2.60 0.28 9.01
N LEU A 72 2.04 0.54 7.82
CA LEU A 72 1.35 1.79 7.52
C LEU A 72 0.08 1.95 8.36
N ILE A 73 -0.71 0.87 8.53
CA ILE A 73 -1.89 0.87 9.41
C ILE A 73 -1.47 1.12 10.87
N GLN A 74 -0.42 0.46 11.35
CA GLN A 74 0.10 0.68 12.69
C GLN A 74 0.57 2.12 12.90
N GLN A 75 1.23 2.74 11.92
CA GLN A 75 1.64 4.14 11.98
C GLN A 75 0.45 5.10 12.06
N ILE A 76 -0.64 4.79 11.36
CA ILE A 76 -1.88 5.58 11.41
C ILE A 76 -2.57 5.42 12.77
N LEU A 77 -2.61 4.20 13.33
CA LEU A 77 -3.24 3.91 14.62
C LEU A 77 -2.43 4.40 15.82
N ALA A 78 -1.11 4.44 15.72
CA ALA A 78 -0.20 4.91 16.78
C ALA A 78 -0.01 6.44 16.79
N ARG A 79 -0.61 7.14 15.82
CA ARG A 79 -0.66 8.60 15.75
C ARG A 79 -1.88 9.15 16.48
#